data_AF-A0A1W1YR64-F1
#
_entry.id   AF-A0A1W1YR64-F1
#
_cell.length_a   1.000
_cell.length_b   1.000
_cell.length_c   1.000
_cell.angle_alpha   90.00
_cell.angle_beta   90.00
_cell.angle_gamma   90.00
#
_symmetry.space_group_name_H-M   'P 1'
#
loop_
_entity.id
_entity.type
_entity.pdbx_description
1 polymer ?
#
loop_
_entity_poly.entity_id
_entity_poly.type
_entity_poly.pdbx_seq_one_letter_code
_entity_poly.pdbx_strand_id
1 'polypeptide(L)'
;MNKLTEDQIQELYKFTRAHFVYHFDLQTELVDHLANGIESLQAKNPHLSFQEALDKEFKKFGIFGFQDVIADRSKALSKKYWKIILRFYKEFFSLPKILLTLLLCVLLFIVLKETALGYQQYAITGVFLLFLIPATIKLVRYHRILKKKDRKWMLEEMLLANIGMINFIQIPIQLMNIRFEIENNYIILLLSIASITLLLLFYVMVFVIPPKAEELLEETYPEYKMMSTL
;
A
#
# COMPACT_ATOMS: atom_id res chain seq x y z
N MET A 1 29.02 -26.00 -12.56
CA MET A 1 28.14 -24.85 -12.82
C MET A 1 29.04 -23.64 -12.99
N ASN A 2 29.02 -23.00 -14.17
CA ASN A 2 29.64 -21.69 -14.32
C ASN A 2 28.71 -20.70 -13.63
N LYS A 3 29.10 -20.22 -12.45
CA LYS A 3 28.36 -19.17 -11.75
C LYS A 3 28.64 -17.84 -12.43
N LEU A 4 27.62 -16.98 -12.50
CA LEU A 4 27.81 -15.60 -12.94
C LEU A 4 28.78 -14.85 -12.02
N THR A 5 29.56 -13.94 -12.59
CA THR A 5 30.43 -13.05 -11.84
C THR A 5 29.62 -11.96 -11.13
N GLU A 6 30.20 -11.34 -10.10
CA GLU A 6 29.56 -10.22 -9.40
C GLU A 6 29.20 -9.08 -10.38
N ASP A 7 30.08 -8.78 -11.34
CA ASP A 7 29.82 -7.75 -12.35
C ASP A 7 28.60 -8.07 -13.22
N GLN A 8 28.43 -9.34 -13.60
CA GLN A 8 27.26 -9.82 -14.37
C GLN A 8 25.98 -9.73 -13.53
N ILE A 9 26.04 -10.08 -12.25
CA ILE A 9 24.90 -9.90 -11.33
C ILE A 9 24.51 -8.43 -11.21
N GLN A 10 25.48 -7.52 -11.05
CA GLN A 10 25.22 -6.09 -11.03
C GLN A 10 24.64 -5.58 -12.36
N GLU A 11 25.02 -6.17 -13.49
CA GLU A 11 24.42 -5.90 -14.79
C GLU A 11 22.95 -6.33 -14.84
N LEU A 12 22.59 -7.49 -14.27
CA LEU A 12 21.19 -7.92 -14.14
C LEU A 12 20.36 -6.98 -13.27
N TYR A 13 20.93 -6.44 -12.18
CA TYR A 13 20.27 -5.41 -11.37
C TYR A 13 20.03 -4.12 -12.18
N LYS A 14 21.00 -3.67 -12.98
CA LYS A 14 20.81 -2.51 -13.87
C LYS A 14 19.75 -2.78 -14.94
N PHE A 15 19.79 -3.97 -15.55
CA PHE A 15 18.85 -4.41 -16.57
C PHE A 15 17.41 -4.42 -16.04
N THR A 16 17.15 -5.11 -14.93
CA THR A 16 15.81 -5.16 -14.29
C THR A 16 15.27 -3.76 -13.98
N ARG A 17 16.13 -2.85 -13.48
CA ARG A 17 15.76 -1.46 -13.21
C ARG A 17 15.45 -0.66 -14.48
N ALA A 18 16.20 -0.87 -15.56
CA ALA A 18 15.90 -0.28 -16.87
C ALA A 18 14.56 -0.76 -17.44
N HIS A 19 14.13 -1.96 -17.03
CA HIS A 19 12.84 -2.55 -17.36
C HIS A 19 11.76 -2.32 -16.27
N PHE A 20 11.83 -1.17 -15.57
CA PHE A 20 10.83 -0.67 -14.63
C PHE A 20 10.61 -1.50 -13.35
N VAL A 21 11.56 -2.36 -12.99
CA VAL A 21 11.54 -3.09 -11.71
C VAL A 21 12.31 -2.29 -10.67
N TYR A 22 11.59 -1.56 -9.81
CA TYR A 22 12.19 -0.67 -8.80
C TYR A 22 12.17 -1.24 -7.38
N HIS A 23 11.28 -2.19 -7.11
CA HIS A 23 11.13 -2.78 -5.78
C HIS A 23 12.19 -3.85 -5.56
N PHE A 24 12.93 -3.73 -4.47
CA PHE A 24 14.10 -4.55 -4.19
C PHE A 24 13.76 -6.04 -4.09
N ASP A 25 12.61 -6.40 -3.51
CA ASP A 25 12.15 -7.78 -3.41
C ASP A 25 11.92 -8.41 -4.78
N LEU A 26 11.18 -7.71 -5.64
CA LEU A 26 10.90 -8.19 -6.99
C LEU A 26 12.16 -8.17 -7.87
N GLN A 27 13.03 -7.19 -7.67
CA GLN A 27 14.29 -7.09 -8.38
C GLN A 27 15.20 -8.28 -8.09
N THR A 28 15.35 -8.64 -6.82
CA THR A 28 16.18 -9.78 -6.39
C THR A 28 15.61 -11.10 -6.94
N GLU A 29 14.29 -11.28 -6.91
CA GLU A 29 13.60 -12.45 -7.49
C GLU A 29 13.83 -12.57 -9.01
N LEU A 30 13.73 -11.45 -9.74
CA LEU A 30 13.97 -11.45 -11.19
C LEU A 30 15.44 -11.61 -11.56
N VAL A 31 16.36 -11.02 -10.79
CA VAL A 31 17.80 -11.22 -10.99
C VAL A 31 18.18 -12.68 -10.79
N ASP A 32 17.66 -13.34 -9.75
CA ASP A 32 17.89 -14.78 -9.53
C ASP A 32 17.31 -15.63 -10.67
N HIS A 33 16.08 -15.32 -11.13
CA HIS A 33 15.48 -16.00 -12.28
C HIS A 33 16.34 -15.84 -13.54
N LEU A 34 16.78 -14.62 -13.86
CA LEU A 34 17.63 -14.35 -15.03
C LEU A 34 18.98 -15.06 -14.91
N ALA A 35 19.62 -15.00 -13.73
CA ALA A 35 20.90 -15.64 -13.48
C ALA A 35 20.82 -17.16 -13.72
N ASN A 36 19.85 -17.82 -13.10
CA ASN A 36 19.62 -19.25 -13.26
C ASN A 36 19.32 -19.63 -14.72
N GLY A 37 18.56 -18.80 -15.44
CA GLY A 37 18.26 -18.97 -16.85
C GLY A 37 19.51 -18.87 -17.73
N ILE A 38 20.34 -17.85 -17.52
CA ILE A 38 21.59 -17.62 -18.24
C ILE A 38 22.57 -18.77 -18.00
N GLU A 39 22.79 -19.16 -16.74
CA GLU A 39 23.67 -20.28 -16.39
C GLU A 39 23.20 -21.59 -17.05
N SER A 40 21.88 -21.82 -17.11
CA SER A 40 21.30 -22.97 -17.80
C SER A 40 21.51 -22.94 -19.31
N LEU A 41 21.41 -21.75 -19.93
CA LEU A 41 21.66 -21.58 -21.37
C LEU A 41 23.14 -21.77 -21.70
N GLN A 42 24.04 -21.23 -20.90
CA GLN A 42 25.49 -21.36 -21.09
C GLN A 42 25.99 -22.78 -20.78
N ALA A 43 25.37 -23.49 -19.83
CA ALA A 43 25.66 -24.90 -19.59
C ALA A 43 25.29 -25.78 -20.80
N LYS A 44 24.22 -25.43 -21.53
CA LYS A 44 23.82 -26.12 -22.77
C LYS A 44 24.63 -25.69 -23.99
N ASN A 45 25.06 -24.44 -24.03
CA ASN A 45 25.88 -23.89 -25.11
C ASN A 45 26.98 -22.98 -24.54
N PRO A 46 28.19 -23.53 -24.28
CA PRO A 46 29.29 -22.77 -23.67
C PRO A 46 29.80 -21.59 -24.50
N HIS A 47 29.49 -21.54 -25.80
CA HIS A 47 29.87 -20.43 -26.68
C HIS A 47 28.90 -19.25 -26.64
N LEU A 48 27.77 -19.38 -25.94
CA LEU A 48 26.77 -18.32 -25.83
C LEU A 48 27.29 -17.20 -24.92
N SER A 49 27.36 -15.99 -25.44
CA SER A 49 27.76 -14.83 -24.63
C SER A 49 26.70 -14.50 -23.57
N PHE A 50 27.12 -13.81 -22.52
CA PHE A 50 26.22 -13.36 -21.45
C PHE A 50 25.05 -12.52 -22.01
N GLN A 51 25.34 -11.55 -22.90
CA GLN A 51 24.31 -10.69 -23.48
C GLN A 51 23.29 -11.47 -24.32
N GLU A 52 23.75 -12.42 -25.14
CA GLU A 52 22.84 -13.24 -25.95
C GLU A 52 21.98 -14.16 -25.07
N ALA A 53 22.55 -14.68 -23.97
CA ALA A 53 21.82 -15.49 -23.01
C ALA A 53 20.78 -14.65 -22.26
N LEU A 54 21.13 -13.44 -21.83
CA LEU A 54 20.23 -12.48 -21.19
C LEU A 54 19.07 -12.12 -22.13
N ASP A 55 19.36 -11.75 -23.37
CA ASP A 55 18.33 -11.40 -24.36
C ASP A 55 17.39 -12.58 -24.64
N LYS A 56 17.93 -13.80 -24.72
CA LYS A 56 17.12 -15.02 -24.90
C LYS A 56 16.24 -15.31 -23.68
N GLU A 57 16.78 -15.14 -22.48
CA GLU A 57 16.04 -15.37 -21.24
C GLU A 57 14.94 -14.31 -21.07
N PHE A 58 15.26 -13.04 -21.30
CA PHE A 58 14.31 -11.94 -21.22
C PHE A 58 13.17 -12.05 -22.24
N LYS A 59 13.43 -12.55 -23.45
CA LYS A 59 12.40 -12.79 -24.46
C LYS A 59 11.31 -13.77 -24.00
N LYS A 60 11.57 -14.63 -23.02
CA LYS A 60 10.54 -15.52 -22.46
C LYS A 60 9.42 -14.78 -21.74
N PHE A 61 9.67 -13.55 -21.28
CA PHE A 61 8.66 -12.68 -20.67
C PHE A 61 7.76 -11.99 -21.70
N GLY A 62 7.97 -12.22 -23.00
CA GLY A 62 7.12 -11.71 -24.06
C GLY A 62 7.27 -10.20 -24.32
N ILE A 63 6.33 -9.64 -25.09
CA ILE A 63 6.39 -8.26 -25.59
C ILE A 63 6.31 -7.24 -24.46
N PHE A 64 5.59 -7.57 -23.37
CA PHE A 64 5.41 -6.70 -22.23
C PHE A 64 6.54 -6.81 -21.18
N GLY A 65 7.53 -7.69 -21.39
CA GLY A 65 8.64 -7.89 -20.47
C GLY A 65 8.14 -8.20 -19.05
N PHE A 66 8.68 -7.51 -18.05
CA PHE A 66 8.34 -7.77 -16.64
C PHE A 66 6.97 -7.24 -16.19
N GLN A 67 6.19 -6.56 -17.05
CA GLN A 67 4.93 -5.92 -16.64
C GLN A 67 3.94 -6.90 -16.03
N ASP A 68 3.77 -8.08 -16.63
CA ASP A 68 2.83 -9.10 -16.12
C ASP A 68 3.27 -9.60 -14.73
N VAL A 69 4.57 -9.84 -14.55
CA VAL A 69 5.14 -10.27 -13.27
C VAL A 69 4.98 -9.20 -12.19
N ILE A 70 5.26 -7.92 -12.54
CA ILE A 70 5.04 -6.79 -11.64
C ILE A 70 3.57 -6.69 -11.23
N ALA A 71 2.65 -6.81 -12.19
CA ALA A 71 1.21 -6.73 -11.95
C ALA A 71 0.71 -7.85 -11.04
N ASP A 72 1.14 -9.09 -11.29
CA ASP A 72 0.77 -10.25 -10.48
C ASP A 72 1.31 -10.14 -9.06
N ARG A 73 2.57 -9.71 -8.90
CA ARG A 73 3.17 -9.45 -7.59
C ARG A 73 2.40 -8.35 -6.84
N SER A 74 2.11 -7.24 -7.51
CA SER A 74 1.32 -6.14 -6.97
C SER A 74 -0.06 -6.60 -6.49
N LYS A 75 -0.74 -7.43 -7.28
CA LYS A 75 -2.07 -7.96 -6.96
C LYS A 75 -2.03 -8.92 -5.77
N ALA A 76 -1.02 -9.79 -5.71
CA ALA A 76 -0.82 -10.69 -4.57
C ALA A 76 -0.55 -9.92 -3.27
N LEU A 77 0.34 -8.93 -3.31
CA LEU A 77 0.64 -8.08 -2.17
C LEU A 77 -0.53 -7.19 -1.78
N SER A 78 -1.32 -6.70 -2.74
CA SER A 78 -2.55 -5.95 -2.47
C SER A 78 -3.54 -6.77 -1.64
N LYS A 79 -3.72 -8.06 -1.97
CA LYS A 79 -4.57 -8.97 -1.19
C LYS A 79 -4.04 -9.14 0.24
N LYS A 80 -2.72 -9.28 0.41
CA LYS A 80 -2.09 -9.39 1.72
C LYS A 80 -2.26 -8.11 2.53
N TYR A 81 -2.02 -6.95 1.91
CA TYR A 81 -2.23 -5.64 2.51
C TYR A 81 -3.67 -5.45 3.00
N TRP A 82 -4.68 -5.82 2.21
CA TRP A 82 -6.07 -5.77 2.65
C TRP A 82 -6.37 -6.70 3.83
N LYS A 83 -5.77 -7.89 3.88
CA LYS A 83 -5.89 -8.76 5.06
C LYS A 83 -5.30 -8.12 6.32
N ILE A 84 -4.16 -7.43 6.19
CA ILE A 84 -3.53 -6.68 7.29
C ILE A 84 -4.46 -5.55 7.76
N ILE A 85 -5.03 -4.77 6.83
CA ILE A 85 -6.00 -3.72 7.16
C ILE A 85 -7.18 -4.30 7.93
N LEU A 86 -7.81 -5.36 7.41
CA LEU A 86 -8.98 -5.97 8.04
C LEU A 86 -8.65 -6.56 9.42
N ARG A 87 -7.43 -7.09 9.62
CA ARG A 87 -6.96 -7.55 10.93
C ARG A 87 -7.00 -6.43 11.96
N PHE A 88 -6.34 -5.31 11.69
CA PHE A 88 -6.31 -4.17 12.62
C PHE A 88 -7.65 -3.44 12.73
N TYR A 89 -8.42 -3.37 11.65
CA TYR A 89 -9.73 -2.73 11.63
C TYR A 89 -10.73 -3.45 12.54
N LYS A 90 -10.74 -4.79 12.53
CA LYS A 90 -11.62 -5.59 13.40
C LYS A 90 -11.35 -5.38 14.89
N GLU A 91 -10.12 -5.03 15.28
CA GLU A 91 -9.80 -4.74 16.68
C GLU A 91 -10.62 -3.57 17.24
N PHE A 92 -11.03 -2.60 16.42
CA PHE A 92 -11.83 -1.46 16.89
C PHE A 92 -13.28 -1.83 17.22
N PHE A 93 -13.72 -3.00 16.77
CA PHE A 93 -15.04 -3.56 17.08
C PHE A 93 -14.97 -4.58 18.23
N SER A 94 -13.86 -4.61 18.96
CA SER A 94 -13.67 -5.39 20.17
C SER A 94 -13.63 -4.50 21.42
N LEU A 95 -13.91 -5.06 22.59
CA LEU A 95 -13.84 -4.32 23.85
C LEU A 95 -12.38 -4.00 24.22
N PRO A 96 -12.08 -2.80 24.76
CA PRO A 96 -13.00 -1.70 25.08
C PRO A 96 -13.24 -0.72 23.91
N LYS A 97 -12.52 -0.85 22.78
CA LYS A 97 -12.50 0.13 21.67
C LYS A 97 -13.88 0.35 21.04
N ILE A 98 -14.73 -0.67 20.99
CA ILE A 98 -16.10 -0.57 20.45
C ILE A 98 -16.95 0.48 21.17
N LEU A 99 -16.74 0.69 22.48
CA LEU A 99 -17.46 1.71 23.25
C LEU A 99 -17.12 3.12 22.74
N LEU A 100 -15.84 3.37 22.44
CA LEU A 100 -15.40 4.64 21.85
C LEU A 100 -16.00 4.83 20.45
N THR A 101 -16.02 3.78 19.63
CA THR A 101 -16.65 3.83 18.30
C THR A 101 -18.13 4.19 18.39
N LEU A 102 -18.88 3.53 19.28
CA LEU A 102 -20.29 3.81 19.50
C LEU A 102 -20.51 5.25 20.01
N LEU A 103 -19.67 5.71 20.94
CA LEU A 103 -19.70 7.09 21.42
C LEU A 103 -19.52 8.10 20.28
N LEU A 104 -18.53 7.90 19.41
CA LEU A 104 -18.30 8.77 18.25
C LEU A 104 -19.48 8.75 17.27
N CYS A 105 -20.11 7.59 17.04
CA CYS A 105 -21.31 7.48 16.22
C CYS A 105 -22.48 8.29 16.82
N VAL A 106 -22.72 8.17 18.13
CA VAL A 106 -23.79 8.90 18.83
C VAL A 106 -23.53 10.41 18.80
N LEU A 107 -22.28 10.84 19.05
CA LEU A 107 -21.90 12.25 18.96
C LEU A 107 -22.15 12.82 17.57
N LEU A 108 -21.72 12.12 16.52
CA LEU A 108 -21.99 12.56 15.14
C LEU A 108 -23.48 12.58 14.83
N PHE A 109 -24.24 11.59 15.29
CA PHE A 109 -25.69 11.55 15.12
C PHE A 109 -26.37 12.78 15.73
N ILE A 110 -26.02 13.12 16.97
CA ILE A 110 -26.56 14.31 17.65
C ILE A 110 -26.20 15.58 16.86
N VAL A 111 -24.93 15.73 16.44
CA VAL A 111 -24.49 16.88 15.64
C VAL A 111 -25.32 17.01 14.35
N LEU A 112 -25.50 15.92 13.60
CA LEU A 112 -26.25 15.96 12.34
C LEU A 112 -27.75 16.19 12.54
N LYS A 113 -28.32 15.69 13.63
CA LYS A 113 -29.74 15.87 13.96
C LYS A 113 -30.06 17.30 14.36
N GLU A 114 -29.20 17.93 15.15
CA GLU A 114 -29.40 19.31 15.63
C GLU A 114 -28.93 20.36 14.62
N THR A 115 -28.23 19.96 13.55
CA THR A 115 -27.85 20.85 12.46
C THR A 115 -29.07 21.17 11.59
N ALA A 116 -29.26 22.45 11.27
CA ALA A 116 -30.35 22.91 10.39
C ALA A 116 -30.35 22.16 9.04
N LEU A 117 -31.54 21.91 8.50
CA LEU A 117 -31.71 21.29 7.19
C LEU A 117 -30.97 22.09 6.11
N GLY A 118 -30.35 21.37 5.18
CA GLY A 118 -29.49 21.96 4.14
C GLY A 118 -28.06 22.27 4.59
N TYR A 119 -27.75 22.21 5.90
CA TYR A 119 -26.40 22.41 6.43
C TYR A 119 -25.70 21.13 6.89
N GLN A 120 -26.39 19.99 6.89
CA GLN A 120 -25.86 18.71 7.35
C GLN A 120 -24.61 18.26 6.57
N GLN A 121 -24.50 18.53 5.26
CA GLN A 121 -23.29 18.19 4.50
C GLN A 121 -22.04 18.93 5.01
N TYR A 122 -22.19 20.16 5.51
CA TYR A 122 -21.05 20.93 6.03
C TYR A 122 -20.56 20.35 7.35
N ALA A 123 -21.47 19.85 8.19
CA ALA A 123 -21.11 19.16 9.42
C ALA A 123 -20.31 17.87 9.13
N ILE A 124 -20.78 17.02 8.21
CA ILE A 124 -20.05 15.81 7.79
C ILE A 124 -18.69 16.21 7.19
N THR A 125 -18.68 17.17 6.28
CA THR A 125 -17.46 17.67 5.64
C THR A 125 -16.45 18.17 6.66
N GLY A 126 -16.88 18.93 7.67
CA GLY A 126 -16.04 19.42 8.76
C GLY A 126 -15.36 18.30 9.54
N VAL A 127 -16.08 17.20 9.82
CA VAL A 127 -15.52 16.03 10.51
C VAL A 127 -14.45 15.35 9.64
N PHE A 128 -14.69 15.17 8.34
CA PHE A 128 -13.69 14.62 7.43
C PHE A 128 -12.45 15.53 7.33
N LEU A 129 -12.63 16.85 7.23
CA LEU A 129 -11.53 17.80 7.17
C LEU A 129 -10.69 17.79 8.47
N LEU A 130 -11.34 17.72 9.64
CA LEU A 130 -10.65 17.63 10.93
C LEU A 130 -9.74 16.40 11.01
N PHE A 131 -10.17 15.27 10.44
CA PHE A 131 -9.35 14.07 10.34
C PHE A 131 -8.23 14.18 9.28
N LEU A 132 -8.51 14.79 8.13
CA LEU A 132 -7.58 14.83 7.00
C LEU A 132 -6.33 15.68 7.27
N ILE A 133 -6.43 16.75 8.06
CA ILE A 133 -5.28 17.61 8.38
C ILE A 133 -4.13 16.81 9.05
N PRO A 134 -4.31 16.15 10.21
CA PRO A 134 -3.25 15.36 10.81
C PRO A 134 -2.86 14.14 9.96
N ALA A 135 -3.81 13.55 9.22
CA ALA A 135 -3.54 12.41 8.35
C ALA A 135 -2.59 12.77 7.20
N THR A 136 -2.79 13.92 6.55
CA THR A 136 -1.92 14.39 5.45
C THR A 136 -0.52 14.71 5.94
N ILE A 137 -0.37 15.33 7.12
CA ILE A 137 0.95 15.59 7.74
C ILE A 137 1.71 14.27 7.96
N LYS A 138 1.04 13.25 8.51
CA LYS A 138 1.62 11.91 8.71
C LYS A 138 2.03 11.26 7.38
N LEU A 139 1.15 11.29 6.37
CA LEU A 139 1.44 10.73 5.05
C LEU A 139 2.63 11.40 4.37
N VAL A 140 2.72 12.72 4.41
CA VAL A 140 3.88 13.46 3.88
C VAL A 140 5.16 13.05 4.60
N ARG A 141 5.12 12.86 5.93
CA ARG A 141 6.26 12.37 6.70
C ARG A 141 6.68 10.96 6.27
N TYR A 142 5.75 10.03 6.13
CA TYR A 142 6.06 8.67 5.67
C TYR A 142 6.61 8.65 4.24
N HIS A 143 6.06 9.47 3.35
CA HIS A 143 6.57 9.59 1.99
C HIS A 143 7.99 10.15 1.95
N ARG A 144 8.34 11.09 2.86
CA ARG A 144 9.72 11.57 3.03
C ARG A 144 10.66 10.48 3.56
N ILE A 145 10.18 9.61 4.45
CA ILE A 145 10.96 8.45 4.95
C ILE A 145 11.25 7.48 3.80
N LEU A 146 10.24 7.09 3.04
CA LEU A 146 10.39 6.23 1.87
C LEU A 146 11.35 6.79 0.81
N LYS A 147 11.32 8.11 0.57
CA LYS A 147 12.22 8.76 -0.40
C LYS A 147 13.70 8.70 0.00
N LYS A 148 14.00 8.59 1.30
CA LYS A 148 15.36 8.51 1.81
C LYS A 148 15.92 7.08 1.84
N LYS A 149 15.09 6.06 1.62
CA LYS A 149 15.55 4.67 1.58
C LYS A 149 16.13 4.33 0.21
N ASP A 150 17.33 3.75 0.22
CA ASP A 150 18.00 3.27 -0.99
C ASP A 150 17.30 2.05 -1.60
N ARG A 151 16.76 1.19 -0.73
CA ARG A 151 16.00 -0.01 -1.13
C ARG A 151 14.55 0.15 -0.69
N LYS A 152 13.64 -0.03 -1.64
CA LYS A 152 12.20 0.06 -1.41
C LYS A 152 11.57 -1.30 -1.57
N TRP A 153 10.91 -1.78 -0.53
CA TRP A 153 10.12 -3.00 -0.60
C TRP A 153 8.72 -2.66 -1.10
N MET A 154 8.15 -3.50 -1.96
CA MET A 154 6.84 -3.23 -2.51
C MET A 154 5.76 -3.12 -1.43
N LEU A 155 5.77 -4.06 -0.46
CA LEU A 155 4.83 -3.99 0.67
C LEU A 155 5.07 -2.77 1.56
N GLU A 156 6.33 -2.37 1.76
CA GLU A 156 6.65 -1.19 2.56
C GLU A 156 6.05 0.07 1.95
N GLU A 157 6.20 0.22 0.63
CA GLU A 157 5.59 1.32 -0.10
C GLU A 157 4.06 1.28 0.02
N MET A 158 3.43 0.10 -0.06
CA MET A 158 1.98 -0.02 0.14
C MET A 158 1.54 0.39 1.56
N LEU A 159 2.30 0.01 2.59
CA LEU A 159 2.01 0.32 4.00
C LEU A 159 2.22 1.81 4.33
N LEU A 160 3.25 2.43 3.73
CA LEU A 160 3.68 3.79 4.09
C LEU A 160 3.19 4.87 3.12
N ALA A 161 3.14 4.59 1.82
CA ALA A 161 2.66 5.54 0.82
C ALA A 161 1.13 5.60 0.77
N ASN A 162 0.44 4.51 1.16
CA ASN A 162 -1.02 4.42 1.23
C ASN A 162 -1.69 5.07 0.01
N ILE A 163 -1.34 4.65 -1.20
CA ILE A 163 -1.75 5.29 -2.48
C ILE A 163 -3.28 5.48 -2.57
N GLY A 164 -4.07 4.59 -1.97
CA GLY A 164 -5.53 4.72 -1.88
C GLY A 164 -6.03 5.96 -1.11
N MET A 165 -5.23 6.53 -0.21
CA MET A 165 -5.58 7.75 0.56
C MET A 165 -5.66 9.01 -0.30
N ILE A 166 -4.98 9.05 -1.44
CA ILE A 166 -5.07 10.19 -2.37
C ILE A 166 -6.52 10.38 -2.83
N ASN A 167 -7.23 9.27 -3.07
CA ASN A 167 -8.64 9.32 -3.46
C ASN A 167 -9.55 9.80 -2.31
N PHE A 168 -9.14 9.65 -1.04
CA PHE A 168 -9.96 10.09 0.11
C PHE A 168 -9.87 11.59 0.37
N ILE A 169 -8.83 12.27 -0.11
CA ILE A 169 -8.76 13.75 -0.12
C ILE A 169 -9.92 14.33 -0.94
N GLN A 170 -10.47 13.57 -1.89
CA GLN A 170 -11.60 14.01 -2.73
C GLN A 170 -12.96 13.91 -2.01
N ILE A 171 -13.09 13.14 -0.92
CA ILE A 171 -14.38 12.94 -0.23
C ILE A 171 -14.99 14.27 0.26
N PRO A 172 -14.26 15.13 1.01
CA PRO A 172 -14.80 16.44 1.40
C PRO A 172 -15.26 17.29 0.21
N ILE A 173 -14.50 17.27 -0.89
CA ILE A 173 -14.81 18.04 -2.10
C ILE A 173 -16.11 17.54 -2.71
N GLN A 174 -16.28 16.23 -2.82
CA GLN A 174 -17.51 15.61 -3.32
C GLN A 174 -18.71 15.91 -2.40
N LEU A 175 -18.52 15.85 -1.08
CA LEU A 175 -19.57 16.16 -0.10
C LEU A 175 -20.02 17.63 -0.17
N MET A 176 -19.12 18.57 -0.46
CA MET A 176 -19.50 19.97 -0.67
C MET A 176 -20.36 20.20 -1.92
N ASN A 177 -20.24 19.32 -2.91
CA ASN A 177 -20.98 19.41 -4.18
C ASN A 177 -22.37 18.76 -4.11
N ILE A 178 -22.70 18.05 -3.02
CA ILE A 178 -23.99 17.41 -2.82
C ILE A 178 -24.75 18.16 -1.72
N ARG A 179 -26.02 18.50 -1.98
CA ARG A 179 -26.91 19.08 -0.97
C ARG A 179 -27.76 18.00 -0.34
N PHE A 180 -27.75 17.94 0.98
CA PHE A 180 -28.53 17.02 1.80
C PHE A 180 -29.55 17.79 2.64
N GLU A 181 -30.81 17.41 2.53
CA GLU A 181 -31.91 17.82 3.40
C GLU A 181 -32.53 16.55 4.00
N ILE A 182 -31.91 16.04 5.07
CA ILE A 182 -32.25 14.73 5.63
C ILE A 182 -32.97 14.93 6.96
N GLU A 183 -34.28 14.71 6.95
CA GLU A 183 -35.11 14.73 8.16
C GLU A 183 -35.20 13.36 8.84
N ASN A 184 -35.03 12.28 8.09
CA ASN A 184 -35.24 10.94 8.60
C ASN A 184 -34.11 10.52 9.56
N ASN A 185 -34.44 10.38 10.85
CA ASN A 185 -33.51 9.96 11.90
C ASN A 185 -32.78 8.63 11.58
N TYR A 186 -33.42 7.68 10.91
CA TYR A 186 -32.77 6.43 10.53
C TYR A 186 -31.68 6.64 9.48
N ILE A 187 -31.88 7.59 8.54
CA ILE A 187 -30.88 7.95 7.53
C ILE A 187 -29.73 8.70 8.19
N ILE A 188 -30.01 9.64 9.10
CA ILE A 188 -28.97 10.35 9.87
C ILE A 188 -28.11 9.34 10.64
N LEU A 189 -28.74 8.39 11.34
CA LEU A 189 -28.03 7.34 12.08
C LEU A 189 -27.15 6.50 11.16
N LEU A 190 -27.68 6.06 10.02
CA LEU A 190 -26.92 5.30 9.03
C LEU A 190 -25.70 6.07 8.51
N LEU A 191 -25.88 7.36 8.20
CA LEU A 191 -24.79 8.23 7.74
C LEU A 191 -23.73 8.45 8.83
N SER A 192 -24.14 8.58 10.09
CA SER A 192 -23.21 8.71 11.21
C SER A 192 -22.37 7.44 11.37
N ILE A 193 -23.01 6.27 11.36
CA ILE A 193 -22.31 4.99 11.45
C ILE A 193 -21.37 4.80 10.26
N ALA A 194 -21.85 5.05 9.03
CA ALA A 194 -21.04 4.92 7.82
C ALA A 194 -19.82 5.87 7.83
N SER A 195 -20.01 7.12 8.26
CA SER A 195 -18.93 8.11 8.32
C SER A 195 -17.87 7.73 9.35
N ILE A 196 -18.28 7.34 10.57
CA ILE A 196 -17.33 6.95 11.63
C ILE A 196 -16.60 5.66 11.29
N THR A 197 -17.30 4.65 10.75
CA THR A 197 -16.65 3.39 10.33
C THR A 197 -15.63 3.62 9.21
N LEU A 198 -15.95 4.49 8.25
CA LEU A 198 -15.02 4.89 7.19
C LEU A 198 -13.80 5.66 7.74
N LEU A 199 -14.02 6.62 8.64
CA LEU A 199 -12.93 7.36 9.29
C LEU A 199 -12.03 6.45 10.13
N LEU A 200 -12.60 5.43 10.79
CA LEU A 200 -11.83 4.42 11.51
C LEU A 200 -10.97 3.58 10.58
N LEU A 201 -11.49 3.20 9.40
CA LEU A 201 -10.70 2.50 8.39
C LEU A 201 -9.47 3.34 8.00
N PHE A 202 -9.67 4.63 7.74
CA PHE A 202 -8.57 5.55 7.41
C PHE A 202 -7.61 5.76 8.58
N TYR A 203 -8.14 5.86 9.79
CA TYR A 203 -7.32 5.97 11.00
C TYR A 203 -6.39 4.76 11.12
N VAL A 204 -6.89 3.55 10.90
CA VAL A 204 -6.09 2.33 10.91
C VAL A 204 -4.98 2.40 9.85
N MET A 205 -5.32 2.78 8.62
CA MET A 205 -4.35 2.86 7.51
C MET A 205 -3.24 3.88 7.74
N VAL A 206 -3.52 5.03 8.38
CA VAL A 206 -2.54 6.12 8.52
C VAL A 206 -1.82 6.13 9.86
N PHE A 207 -2.52 5.80 10.94
CA PHE A 207 -2.01 5.96 12.30
C PHE A 207 -1.63 4.64 12.97
N VAL A 208 -2.28 3.52 12.61
CA VAL A 208 -2.05 2.22 13.27
C VAL A 208 -1.05 1.34 12.51
N ILE A 209 -1.22 1.23 11.19
CA ILE A 209 -0.40 0.33 10.35
C ILE A 209 1.04 0.82 10.14
N PRO A 210 1.29 2.09 9.76
CA PRO A 210 2.64 2.54 9.41
C PRO A 210 3.67 2.38 10.54
N PRO A 211 3.35 2.65 11.82
CA PRO A 211 4.28 2.37 12.92
C PRO A 211 4.67 0.90 13.08
N LYS A 212 3.85 -0.03 12.57
CA LYS A 212 4.10 -1.48 12.61
C LYS A 212 4.68 -2.00 11.30
N ALA A 213 5.06 -1.13 10.37
CA ALA A 213 5.49 -1.55 9.04
C ALA A 213 6.72 -2.47 9.10
N GLU A 214 7.70 -2.20 9.96
CA GLU A 214 8.89 -3.04 10.10
C GLU A 214 8.56 -4.46 10.57
N GLU A 215 7.74 -4.60 11.62
CA GLU A 215 7.25 -5.90 12.11
C GLU A 215 6.51 -6.67 11.00
N LEU A 216 5.63 -6.00 10.26
CA LEU A 216 4.87 -6.59 9.15
C LEU A 216 5.77 -7.00 7.97
N LEU A 217 6.88 -6.28 7.75
CA LEU A 217 7.87 -6.60 6.73
C LEU A 217 8.70 -7.80 7.16
N GLU A 218 9.13 -7.89 8.42
CA GLU A 218 9.84 -9.05 8.96
C GLU A 218 8.98 -10.32 8.93
N GLU A 219 7.67 -10.21 9.24
CA GLU A 219 6.71 -11.31 9.07
C GLU A 219 6.58 -11.75 7.60
N THR A 220 6.82 -10.85 6.65
CA THR A 220 6.60 -11.10 5.22
C THR A 220 7.84 -11.56 4.48
N TYR A 221 8.99 -11.01 4.84
CA TYR A 221 10.25 -11.16 4.15
C TYR A 221 11.30 -11.61 5.18
N PRO A 222 11.58 -12.92 5.30
CA PRO A 222 12.64 -13.41 6.19
C PRO A 222 14.00 -12.77 5.91
N GLU A 223 14.28 -12.45 4.64
CA GLU A 223 15.47 -11.75 4.19
C GLU A 223 15.58 -10.31 4.74
N TYR A 224 14.44 -9.64 4.95
CA TYR A 224 14.41 -8.31 5.55
C TYR A 224 14.97 -8.33 6.97
N LYS A 225 14.63 -9.36 7.75
CA LYS A 225 15.13 -9.56 9.12
C LYS A 225 16.64 -9.75 9.17
N MET A 226 17.22 -10.44 8.19
CA MET A 226 18.68 -10.65 8.14
C MET A 226 19.44 -9.36 7.78
N MET A 227 18.80 -8.45 7.06
CA MET A 227 19.37 -7.16 6.69
C MET A 227 19.17 -6.06 7.74
N SER A 228 18.13 -6.14 8.59
CA SER A 228 17.90 -5.18 9.68
C SER A 228 18.78 -5.42 10.91
N THR A 229 19.39 -6.60 11.02
CA THR A 229 20.31 -7.00 12.10
C THR A 229 21.80 -6.78 11.81
N LEU A 230 22.14 -6.16 10.68
CA LEU A 230 23.50 -5.74 10.30
C LEU A 230 23.61 -4.22 10.32
#